data_AF-A0A3P7NQD1-F1
#
_entry.id   AF-A0A3P7NQD1-F1
#
_cell.length_a   1.000
_cell.length_b   1.000
_cell.length_c   1.000
_cell.angle_alpha   90.00
_cell.angle_beta   90.00
_cell.angle_gamma   90.00
#
_symmetry.space_group_name_H-M   'P 1'
#
loop_
_entity.id
_entity.type
_entity.pdbx_description
1 polymer ?
#
loop_
_entity_poly.entity_id
_entity_poly.type
_entity_poly.pdbx_seq_one_letter_code
_entity_poly.pdbx_strand_id
1 'polypeptide(L)'
;MYLSHSASPSDHQTIVAKYTFATAEDIKEAIEVGLEARKTWETKPLKERADILLHAADLLAGKYRMKCNAATMLGQGKNIQQVVFGSDFADLIPPLGNS
;
A
#
# COMPACT_ATOMS: atom_id res chain seq x y z
N MET A 1 11.15 15.59 -17.53
CA MET A 1 10.31 14.68 -16.71
C MET A 1 10.46 15.12 -15.26
N TYR A 2 9.42 15.71 -14.66
CA TYR A 2 9.50 16.14 -13.26
C TYR A 2 9.36 14.92 -12.35
N LEU A 3 10.41 14.61 -11.60
CA LEU A 3 10.40 13.59 -10.55
C LEU A 3 9.84 14.24 -9.28
N SER A 4 8.68 13.76 -8.84
CA SER A 4 8.06 14.15 -7.58
C SER A 4 8.59 13.29 -6.44
N HIS A 5 8.65 13.87 -5.25
CA HIS A 5 9.23 13.24 -4.07
C HIS A 5 8.14 13.13 -3.00
N SER A 6 7.95 11.94 -2.45
CA SER A 6 7.17 11.73 -1.23
C SER A 6 8.16 11.75 -0.06
N ALA A 7 8.05 12.80 0.76
CA ALA A 7 8.84 12.95 1.98
C ALA A 7 8.06 12.42 3.20
N SER A 8 8.78 11.98 4.23
CA SER A 8 8.15 11.55 5.48
C SER A 8 7.45 12.75 6.14
N PRO A 9 6.18 12.61 6.59
CA PRO A 9 5.48 13.68 7.30
C PRO A 9 6.16 14.11 8.60
N SER A 10 6.91 13.19 9.23
CA SER A 10 7.63 13.46 10.49
C SER A 10 9.02 14.07 10.26
N ASP A 11 9.61 13.85 9.09
CA ASP A 11 10.88 14.44 8.67
C ASP A 11 10.87 14.69 7.16
N HIS A 12 10.50 15.92 6.80
CA HIS A 12 10.35 16.36 5.41
C HIS A 12 11.67 16.40 4.64
N GLN A 13 12.82 16.27 5.30
CA GLN A 13 14.13 16.15 4.64
C GLN A 13 14.38 14.71 4.15
N THR A 14 13.74 13.73 4.77
CA THR A 14 13.86 12.32 4.39
C THR A 14 12.89 11.99 3.25
N ILE A 15 13.45 11.80 2.05
CA ILE A 15 12.71 11.36 0.87
C ILE A 15 12.47 9.85 0.96
N VAL A 16 11.21 9.44 1.06
CA VAL A 16 10.78 8.05 1.23
C VAL A 16 10.51 7.37 -0.11
N ALA A 17 9.99 8.11 -1.09
CA ALA A 17 9.78 7.59 -2.45
C ALA A 17 9.95 8.69 -3.50
N LYS A 18 10.40 8.29 -4.69
CA LYS A 18 10.42 9.13 -5.90
C LYS A 18 9.41 8.56 -6.88
N TYR A 19 8.53 9.40 -7.40
CA TYR A 19 7.50 8.99 -8.35
C TYR A 19 7.38 10.00 -9.49
N THR A 20 6.89 9.54 -10.63
CA THR A 20 6.63 10.36 -11.80
C THR A 20 5.13 10.57 -11.94
N PHE A 21 4.71 11.77 -12.34
CA PHE A 21 3.32 11.99 -12.73
C PHE A 21 3.01 11.21 -14.00
N ALA A 22 1.89 10.50 -14.01
CA ALA A 22 1.40 9.83 -15.21
C ALA A 22 1.04 10.88 -16.28
N THR A 23 1.50 10.64 -17.50
CA THR A 23 1.14 11.43 -18.68
C THR A 23 -0.23 11.00 -19.22
N ALA A 24 -0.80 11.78 -20.13
CA ALA A 24 -2.07 11.41 -20.77
C ALA A 24 -1.94 10.11 -21.59
N GLU A 25 -0.75 9.88 -22.13
CA GLU A 25 -0.36 8.66 -22.84
C GLU A 25 -0.31 7.47 -21.88
N ASP A 26 0.36 7.58 -20.73
CA ASP A 26 0.43 6.51 -19.71
C ASP A 26 -0.97 6.11 -19.22
N ILE A 27 -1.88 7.09 -19.08
CA ILE A 27 -3.26 6.84 -18.67
C ILE A 27 -4.00 6.04 -19.75
N LYS A 28 -3.85 6.40 -21.03
CA LYS A 28 -4.50 5.67 -22.14
C LYS A 28 -3.98 4.24 -22.22
N GLU A 29 -2.66 4.05 -22.11
CA GLU A 29 -2.04 2.72 -22.10
C GLU A 29 -2.56 1.88 -20.93
N ALA A 30 -2.63 2.45 -19.72
CA ALA A 30 -3.16 1.75 -18.55
C ALA A 30 -4.63 1.33 -18.72
N ILE A 31 -5.45 2.14 -19.40
CA ILE A 31 -6.84 1.82 -19.72
C ILE A 31 -6.91 0.65 -20.70
N GLU A 32 -6.15 0.70 -21.80
CA GLU A 32 -6.14 -0.35 -22.82
C GLU A 32 -5.66 -1.68 -22.23
N VAL A 33 -4.56 -1.67 -21.47
CA VAL A 33 -4.05 -2.86 -20.78
C VAL A 33 -5.05 -3.40 -19.76
N GLY A 34 -5.71 -2.51 -19.02
CA GLY A 34 -6.75 -2.89 -18.05
C GLY A 34 -7.96 -3.58 -18.72
N LEU A 35 -8.40 -3.08 -19.88
CA LEU A 35 -9.51 -3.66 -20.63
C LEU A 35 -9.17 -5.03 -21.23
N GLU A 36 -7.94 -5.21 -21.72
CA GLU A 36 -7.48 -6.51 -22.22
C GLU A 36 -7.31 -7.53 -21.08
N ALA A 37 -6.70 -7.12 -19.96
CA ALA A 37 -6.55 -7.96 -18.78
C ALA A 37 -7.91 -8.40 -18.21
N ARG A 38 -8.92 -7.51 -18.24
CA ARG A 38 -10.28 -7.82 -17.77
C ARG A 38 -10.87 -9.06 -18.44
N LYS A 39 -10.70 -9.22 -19.76
CA LYS A 39 -11.25 -10.36 -20.51
C LYS A 39 -10.72 -11.70 -19.98
N THR A 40 -9.43 -11.75 -19.67
CA THR A 40 -8.79 -12.96 -19.12
C THR A 40 -9.04 -13.14 -17.62
N TRP A 41 -9.27 -12.05 -16.88
CA TRP A 41 -9.58 -12.08 -15.45
C TRP A 41 -11.03 -12.49 -15.15
N GLU A 42 -11.99 -12.05 -15.97
CA GLU A 42 -13.41 -12.38 -15.81
C GLU A 42 -13.72 -13.85 -16.11
N THR A 43 -12.93 -14.48 -16.98
CA THR A 43 -13.07 -15.91 -17.31
C THR A 43 -12.54 -16.84 -16.21
N LYS A 44 -11.76 -16.32 -15.25
CA LYS A 44 -11.25 -17.12 -14.13
C LYS A 44 -12.35 -17.45 -13.12
N PRO A 45 -12.41 -18.72 -12.64
CA PRO A 45 -13.31 -19.09 -11.56
C PRO A 45 -13.10 -18.21 -10.32
N LEU A 46 -14.20 -17.94 -9.58
CA LEU A 46 -14.14 -17.15 -8.36
C LEU A 46 -13.11 -17.69 -7.35
N LYS A 47 -12.98 -19.03 -7.27
CA LYS A 47 -12.02 -19.70 -6.38
C LYS A 47 -10.57 -19.31 -6.70
N GLU A 48 -10.18 -19.31 -7.97
CA GLU A 48 -8.81 -18.95 -8.37
C GLU A 48 -8.51 -17.48 -8.04
N ARG A 49 -9.49 -16.59 -8.23
CA ARG A 49 -9.35 -15.17 -7.85
C ARG A 49 -9.23 -14.99 -6.33
N ALA A 50 -9.99 -15.77 -5.56
CA ALA A 50 -9.90 -15.76 -4.10
C ALA A 50 -8.58 -16.35 -3.60
N ASP A 51 -8.06 -17.41 -4.22
CA ASP A 51 -6.79 -18.04 -3.87
C ASP A 51 -5.61 -17.06 -4.06
N ILE A 52 -5.63 -16.25 -5.13
CA ILE A 52 -4.63 -15.18 -5.34
C ILE A 52 -4.67 -14.16 -4.20
N LEU A 53 -5.85 -13.73 -3.77
CA LEU A 53 -6.00 -12.78 -2.66
C LEU A 53 -5.60 -13.40 -1.32
N LEU A 54 -5.94 -14.67 -1.09
CA LEU A 54 -5.58 -15.39 0.13
C LEU A 54 -4.05 -15.58 0.21
N HIS A 55 -3.42 -15.94 -0.91
CA HIS A 55 -1.97 -16.03 -0.97
C HIS A 55 -1.30 -14.67 -0.71
N ALA A 56 -1.83 -13.59 -1.28
CA ALA A 56 -1.36 -12.24 -0.99
C ALA A 56 -1.54 -11.87 0.50
N ALA A 57 -2.65 -12.26 1.11
CA ALA A 57 -2.91 -12.05 2.53
C ALA A 57 -1.92 -12.81 3.41
N ASP A 58 -1.60 -14.07 3.08
CA ASP A 58 -0.60 -14.86 3.80
C ASP A 58 0.81 -14.24 3.69
N LEU A 59 1.18 -13.76 2.50
CA LEU A 59 2.43 -13.06 2.28
C LEU A 59 2.52 -11.75 3.11
N LEU A 60 1.41 -11.01 3.19
CA LEU A 60 1.30 -9.80 3.99
C LEU A 60 1.28 -10.08 5.50
N ALA A 61 0.69 -11.19 5.94
CA ALA A 61 0.64 -11.58 7.35
C ALA A 61 1.99 -12.09 7.86
N GLY A 62 2.76 -12.78 7.01
CA GLY A 62 4.07 -13.30 7.35
C GLY A 62 5.22 -12.39 6.90
N LYS A 63 5.86 -12.78 5.80
CA LYS A 63 7.16 -12.26 5.35
C LYS A 63 7.19 -10.74 5.12
N TYR A 64 6.10 -10.17 4.62
CA TYR A 64 6.05 -8.75 4.26
C TYR A 64 5.41 -7.87 5.33
N ARG A 65 4.88 -8.43 6.42
CA ARG A 65 4.19 -7.67 7.47
C ARG A 65 5.02 -6.50 7.98
N MET A 66 6.25 -6.78 8.38
CA MET A 66 7.15 -5.76 8.93
C MET A 66 7.59 -4.74 7.88
N LYS A 67 7.76 -5.18 6.62
CA LYS A 67 8.15 -4.29 5.52
C LYS A 67 7.01 -3.34 5.13
N CYS A 68 5.79 -3.85 5.00
CA CYS A 68 4.60 -3.05 4.76
C CYS A 68 4.37 -2.09 5.92
N ASN A 69 4.50 -2.56 7.16
CA ASN A 69 4.32 -1.70 8.33
C ASN A 69 5.36 -0.57 8.35
N ALA A 70 6.64 -0.88 8.14
CA ALA A 70 7.70 0.14 8.08
C ALA A 70 7.47 1.15 6.94
N ALA A 71 7.03 0.68 5.77
CA ALA A 71 6.70 1.57 4.65
C ALA A 71 5.54 2.52 4.97
N THR A 72 4.50 2.05 5.68
CA THR A 72 3.39 2.88 6.13
C THR A 72 3.82 3.85 7.24
N MET A 73 4.66 3.43 8.19
CA MET A 73 5.20 4.31 9.23
C MET A 73 6.03 5.44 8.63
N LEU A 74 6.91 5.13 7.67
CA LEU A 74 7.79 6.12 7.03
C LEU A 74 7.05 7.03 6.04
N GLY A 75 6.17 6.46 5.21
CA GLY A 75 5.47 7.22 4.16
C GLY A 75 4.30 8.04 4.70
N GLN A 76 3.62 7.57 5.74
CA GLN A 76 2.42 8.22 6.30
C GLN A 76 2.62 8.76 7.72
N GLY A 77 3.80 8.60 8.33
CA GLY A 77 4.10 9.12 9.67
C GLY A 77 3.34 8.44 10.81
N LYS A 78 2.80 7.23 10.59
CA LYS A 78 1.96 6.54 11.57
C LYS A 78 2.79 5.84 12.66
N ASN A 79 2.27 5.78 13.88
CA ASN A 79 2.86 5.00 14.95
C ASN A 79 2.63 3.48 14.75
N ILE A 80 3.36 2.62 15.47
CA ILE A 80 3.29 1.17 15.26
C ILE A 80 1.90 0.59 15.54
N GLN A 81 1.15 1.16 16.49
CA GLN A 81 -0.21 0.71 16.80
C GLN A 81 -1.20 1.08 15.68
N GLN A 82 -1.10 2.29 15.13
CA GLN A 82 -1.89 2.79 14.01
C GLN A 82 -1.64 2.01 12.72
N VAL A 83 -0.43 1.50 12.52
CA VAL A 83 -0.11 0.68 11.35
C VAL A 83 -0.60 -0.75 11.51
N VAL A 84 -0.48 -1.32 12.72
CA VAL A 84 -0.87 -2.71 12.98
C VAL A 84 -2.39 -2.88 13.05
N PHE A 85 -3.11 -1.93 13.65
CA PHE A 85 -4.56 -2.00 13.88
C PHE A 85 -5.38 -1.12 12.94
N GLY A 86 -4.74 -0.23 12.17
CA GLY A 86 -5.42 0.85 11.48
C GLY A 86 -5.62 2.06 12.38
N SER A 87 -5.73 3.25 11.77
CA SER A 87 -5.91 4.53 12.48
C SER A 87 -7.12 4.49 13.41
N ASP A 88 -8.21 3.92 12.92
CA ASP A 88 -9.52 4.02 13.56
C ASP A 88 -9.62 3.17 14.84
N PHE A 89 -8.79 2.13 14.95
CA PHE A 89 -8.73 1.26 16.13
C PHE A 89 -7.61 1.61 17.10
N ALA A 90 -6.57 2.32 16.64
CA ALA A 90 -5.46 2.70 17.51
C ALA A 90 -5.86 3.76 18.55
N ASP A 91 -6.79 4.65 18.21
CA ASP A 91 -7.29 5.69 19.13
C ASP A 91 -8.21 5.11 20.23
N LEU A 92 -8.67 3.86 20.07
CA LEU A 92 -9.52 3.15 21.03
C LEU A 92 -8.70 2.34 22.06
N ILE A 93 -7.39 2.20 21.87
CA ILE A 93 -6.51 1.51 22.81
C ILE A 93 -5.87 2.58 23.69
N PRO A 94 -6.08 2.57 25.02
CA PRO A 94 -5.39 3.51 25.89
C PRO A 94 -3.88 3.36 25.71
N PRO A 95 -3.11 4.48 25.65
CA PRO A 95 -1.68 4.40 25.52
C PRO A 95 -1.14 3.51 26.63
N LEU A 96 -0.33 2.51 26.27
CA LEU A 96 0.38 1.71 27.26
C LEU A 96 1.19 2.68 28.11
N GLY A 97 0.72 2.88 29.33
CA GLY A 97 1.18 3.93 30.22
C GLY A 97 2.68 3.87 30.41
N ASN A 98 3.29 5.05 30.40
CA ASN A 98 4.60 5.25 30.96
C ASN A 98 4.51 4.94 32.46
N SER A 99 5.12 3.84 32.89
CA SER A 99 5.56 3.62 34.27
C SER A 99 6.96 4.20 34.46
#